data_AF-B0STW9-F1
#
_entry.id   AF-B0STW9-F1
#
_cell.length_a   1.000
_cell.length_b   1.000
_cell.length_c   1.000
_cell.angle_alpha   90.00
_cell.angle_beta   90.00
_cell.angle_gamma   90.00
#
_symmetry.space_group_name_H-M   'P 1'
#
loop_
_entity.id
_entity.type
_entity.pdbx_description
1 polymer ?
#
loop_
_entity_poly.entity_id
_entity_poly.type
_entity_poly.pdbx_seq_one_letter_code
_entity_poly.pdbx_strand_id
1 'polypeptide(L)'
;MSSGNYVEVYKEKSLSTSFNLIQFANDFDTITYPRLVDTFGAPSDVDGDGKIKILVMDIKDGATSNSAYVAGYFDPINYLPDNFLLRVRSNFAEVLYLDGRELIAATNSDPNAFDSTAAHEFQHLLRFPKMYETNQSDELWINEGTSEVASDIAGFGPQTSRLDCYSGVNDSRCDDGINGVSLLDWNNNSAEVLKQYSFAYVFMRYLYDISGTNETEKKQFFRNTVIGSGGTRANSTGNLMQIFKSSANFDTTNLTNNNSDVFFRLFTLLTAQSFGINNFSSVQQVSADGQAPNTIDLTGAFVKYPLPSSLNRLITHPVSPITAKNSIKQGAANFYATSVPNLNASSYRKNQGRITGATQGILFWADSPQGLNTSFKFLPGKDDTPIQNPTKPRSLKTVIQESSAHGAIPICGIEFTNDLAHTYESIPIK
;
A
#
# COMPACT_ATOMS: atom_id res chain seq x y z
N MET A 1 -23.18 14.31 17.98
CA MET A 1 -23.45 14.24 16.53
C MET A 1 -22.24 13.64 15.87
N SER A 2 -22.33 12.47 15.22
CA SER A 2 -21.23 11.89 14.43
C SER A 2 -21.14 12.42 13.00
N SER A 3 -21.92 13.47 12.71
CA SER A 3 -21.83 14.25 11.48
C SER A 3 -20.89 15.42 11.74
N GLY A 4 -19.69 15.33 11.19
CA GLY A 4 -18.73 16.41 11.09
C GLY A 4 -18.96 17.31 9.88
N ASN A 5 -18.00 18.19 9.61
CA ASN A 5 -17.89 19.02 8.42
C ASN A 5 -17.59 18.18 7.17
N TYR A 6 -16.76 17.14 7.27
CA TYR A 6 -16.31 16.34 6.12
C TYR A 6 -16.73 14.87 6.20
N VAL A 7 -17.17 14.39 7.37
CA VAL A 7 -17.51 12.97 7.57
C VAL A 7 -18.89 12.76 8.18
N GLU A 8 -19.54 11.66 7.79
CA GLU A 8 -20.69 11.09 8.49
C GLU A 8 -20.40 9.63 8.87
N VAL A 9 -20.41 9.35 10.18
CA VAL A 9 -20.17 7.98 10.67
C VAL A 9 -21.50 7.28 10.95
N TYR A 10 -21.67 6.12 10.34
CA TYR A 10 -22.78 5.19 10.46
C TYR A 10 -22.30 3.93 11.18
N LYS A 11 -23.20 3.30 11.93
CA LYS A 11 -22.95 1.98 12.53
C LYS A 11 -24.00 0.98 12.07
N GLU A 12 -23.58 -0.25 11.82
CA GLU A 12 -24.49 -1.38 11.70
C GLU A 12 -25.34 -1.49 12.98
N LYS A 13 -26.66 -1.63 12.83
CA LYS A 13 -27.60 -1.70 13.96
C LYS A 13 -27.30 -2.86 14.92
N SER A 14 -26.80 -3.97 14.40
CA SER A 14 -26.48 -5.17 15.19
C SER A 14 -25.16 -5.03 15.98
N LEU A 15 -24.28 -4.10 15.57
CA LEU A 15 -22.96 -3.94 16.16
C LEU A 15 -23.07 -3.27 17.53
N SER A 16 -22.92 -4.07 18.59
CA SER A 16 -22.76 -3.57 19.95
C SER A 16 -21.32 -3.16 20.19
N THR A 17 -21.09 -1.91 20.58
CA THR A 17 -19.74 -1.40 20.87
C THR A 17 -19.79 -0.25 21.88
N SER A 18 -18.77 -0.18 22.75
CA SER A 18 -18.50 0.93 23.67
C SER A 18 -17.48 1.92 23.11
N PHE A 19 -16.95 1.69 21.91
CA PHE A 19 -16.00 2.58 21.25
C PHE A 19 -16.66 3.93 20.93
N ASN A 20 -15.93 5.02 21.16
CA ASN A 20 -16.47 6.37 20.99
C ASN A 20 -16.41 6.81 19.52
N LEU A 21 -17.40 6.38 18.75
CA LEU A 21 -17.49 6.70 17.32
C LEU A 21 -17.75 8.20 17.03
N ILE A 22 -18.20 8.97 18.02
CA ILE A 22 -18.31 10.44 17.90
C ILE A 22 -16.92 11.07 17.97
N GLN A 23 -16.09 10.62 18.90
CA GLN A 23 -14.70 11.09 19.00
C GLN A 23 -13.91 10.72 17.74
N PHE A 24 -14.05 9.48 17.26
CA PHE A 24 -13.48 9.06 15.98
C PHE A 24 -13.90 9.97 14.82
N ALA A 25 -15.20 10.31 14.70
CA ALA A 25 -15.67 11.23 13.66
C ALA A 25 -14.98 12.60 13.73
N ASN A 26 -14.83 13.15 14.95
CA ASN A 26 -14.13 14.42 15.16
C ASN A 26 -12.64 14.33 14.82
N ASP A 27 -11.97 13.24 15.20
CA ASP A 27 -10.55 13.03 14.91
C ASP A 27 -10.32 12.84 13.42
N PHE A 28 -11.20 12.12 12.73
CA PHE A 28 -11.16 12.01 11.27
C PHE A 28 -11.27 13.40 10.61
N ASP A 29 -12.25 14.20 11.02
CA ASP A 29 -12.49 15.53 10.47
C ASP A 29 -11.35 16.53 10.71
N THR A 30 -10.74 16.47 11.89
CA THR A 30 -9.78 17.49 12.35
C THR A 30 -8.32 17.09 12.18
N ILE A 31 -8.04 15.78 12.04
CA ILE A 31 -6.70 15.23 11.93
C ILE A 31 -6.53 14.54 10.57
N THR A 32 -7.27 13.47 10.32
CA THR A 32 -7.06 12.59 9.15
C THR A 32 -7.37 13.32 7.84
N TYR A 33 -8.56 13.90 7.74
CA TYR A 33 -9.05 14.58 6.54
C TYR A 33 -8.10 15.69 6.06
N PRO A 34 -7.77 16.72 6.87
CA PRO A 34 -6.92 17.81 6.39
C PRO A 34 -5.50 17.35 6.03
N ARG A 35 -4.92 16.38 6.77
CA ARG A 35 -3.56 15.88 6.49
C ARG A 35 -3.47 15.10 5.19
N LEU A 36 -4.46 14.24 4.93
CA LEU A 36 -4.47 13.44 3.70
C LEU A 36 -4.86 14.27 2.49
N VAL A 37 -5.78 15.23 2.63
CA VAL A 37 -6.13 16.15 1.51
C VAL A 37 -4.96 17.06 1.14
N ASP A 38 -4.22 17.57 2.14
CA ASP A 38 -3.00 18.35 1.94
C ASP A 38 -1.89 17.56 1.22
N THR A 39 -1.90 16.23 1.33
CA THR A 39 -0.90 15.37 0.68
C THR A 39 -1.37 14.84 -0.67
N PHE A 40 -2.55 14.26 -0.75
CA PHE A 40 -3.01 13.49 -1.90
C PHE A 40 -4.02 14.24 -2.79
N GLY A 41 -4.61 15.34 -2.30
CA GLY A 41 -5.66 16.09 -3.00
C GLY A 41 -7.04 15.88 -2.39
N ALA A 42 -8.00 16.65 -2.88
CA ALA A 42 -9.38 16.58 -2.41
C ALA A 42 -10.08 15.29 -2.89
N PRO A 43 -11.03 14.75 -2.11
CA PRO A 43 -11.89 13.67 -2.57
C PRO A 43 -12.78 14.15 -3.73
N SER A 44 -13.39 13.19 -4.42
CA SER A 44 -14.58 13.49 -5.22
C SER A 44 -15.78 13.84 -4.33
N ASP A 45 -16.87 14.25 -4.97
CA ASP A 45 -18.16 14.52 -4.33
C ASP A 45 -19.26 14.13 -5.32
N VAL A 46 -19.45 12.82 -5.54
CA VAL A 46 -20.32 12.32 -6.61
C VAL A 46 -21.80 12.52 -6.31
N ASP A 47 -22.22 12.54 -5.04
CA ASP A 47 -23.59 12.86 -4.62
C ASP A 47 -23.82 14.34 -4.28
N GLY A 48 -22.77 15.15 -4.17
CA GLY A 48 -22.85 16.60 -3.98
C GLY A 48 -23.19 17.01 -2.55
N ASP A 49 -22.99 16.12 -1.56
CA ASP A 49 -23.23 16.44 -0.15
C ASP A 49 -21.97 16.90 0.60
N GLY A 50 -20.80 16.81 -0.04
CA GLY A 50 -19.52 17.26 0.48
C GLY A 50 -18.96 16.38 1.60
N LYS A 51 -19.47 15.15 1.78
CA LYS A 51 -19.10 14.29 2.91
C LYS A 51 -18.76 12.86 2.54
N ILE A 52 -17.74 12.36 3.23
CA ILE A 52 -17.36 10.95 3.24
C ILE A 52 -18.22 10.21 4.25
N LYS A 53 -18.77 9.07 3.85
CA LYS A 53 -19.63 8.22 4.66
C LYS A 53 -18.81 7.04 5.16
N ILE A 54 -18.65 6.91 6.48
CA ILE A 54 -17.93 5.78 7.08
C ILE A 54 -18.94 4.83 7.69
N LEU A 55 -19.00 3.60 7.18
CA LEU A 55 -19.85 2.54 7.71
C LEU A 55 -19.04 1.59 8.59
N VAL A 56 -19.35 1.60 9.89
CA VAL A 56 -18.72 0.74 10.89
C VAL A 56 -19.59 -0.49 11.13
N MET A 57 -19.05 -1.67 10.86
CA MET A 57 -19.82 -2.93 10.86
C MET A 57 -18.98 -4.14 11.24
N ASP A 58 -19.60 -5.29 11.49
CA ASP A 58 -18.87 -6.55 11.66
C ASP A 58 -18.65 -7.17 10.27
N ILE A 59 -17.46 -6.98 9.70
CA ILE A 59 -17.13 -7.48 8.36
C ILE A 59 -17.06 -9.01 8.42
N LYS A 60 -17.81 -9.69 7.53
CA LYS A 60 -17.94 -11.15 7.54
C LYS A 60 -16.90 -11.79 6.62
N ASP A 61 -15.68 -11.90 7.12
CA ASP A 61 -14.50 -12.38 6.40
C ASP A 61 -13.98 -13.75 6.89
N GLY A 62 -14.70 -14.39 7.80
CA GLY A 62 -14.32 -15.70 8.35
C GLY A 62 -13.16 -15.64 9.35
N ALA A 63 -12.76 -14.43 9.82
CA ALA A 63 -11.69 -14.28 10.78
C ALA A 63 -11.93 -15.08 12.08
N THR A 64 -10.84 -15.70 12.54
CA THR A 64 -10.77 -16.43 13.81
C THR A 64 -9.67 -15.84 14.68
N SER A 65 -9.59 -16.23 15.96
CA SER A 65 -8.53 -15.75 16.85
C SER A 65 -7.14 -16.01 16.23
N ASN A 66 -6.37 -14.93 16.04
CA ASN A 66 -5.02 -14.91 15.46
C ASN A 66 -4.92 -15.15 13.94
N SER A 67 -6.01 -15.13 13.17
CA SER A 67 -5.94 -15.11 11.70
C SER A 67 -5.74 -13.69 11.16
N ALA A 68 -5.38 -13.58 9.87
CA ALA A 68 -5.55 -12.32 9.14
C ALA A 68 -7.05 -12.03 9.00
N TYR A 69 -7.40 -10.75 8.88
CA TYR A 69 -8.77 -10.25 8.71
C TYR A 69 -8.76 -8.97 7.87
N VAL A 70 -9.93 -8.59 7.33
CA VAL A 70 -10.14 -7.33 6.61
C VAL A 70 -10.46 -6.24 7.62
N ALA A 71 -9.49 -5.38 7.88
CA ALA A 71 -9.64 -4.26 8.80
C ALA A 71 -10.62 -3.19 8.28
N GLY A 72 -10.61 -2.96 6.97
CA GLY A 72 -11.46 -2.00 6.29
C GLY A 72 -11.30 -2.15 4.78
N TYR A 73 -12.16 -1.46 4.04
CA TYR A 73 -12.03 -1.36 2.59
C TYR A 73 -12.73 -0.11 2.03
N PHE A 74 -12.22 0.38 0.91
CA PHE A 74 -12.91 1.25 -0.03
C PHE A 74 -13.44 0.41 -1.20
N ASP A 75 -14.75 0.47 -1.47
CA ASP A 75 -15.34 -0.19 -2.65
C ASP A 75 -15.56 0.82 -3.80
N PRO A 76 -14.83 0.69 -4.92
CA PRO A 76 -14.94 1.60 -6.06
C PRO A 76 -16.31 1.61 -6.72
N ILE A 77 -17.15 0.59 -6.52
CA ILE A 77 -18.51 0.58 -7.08
C ILE A 77 -19.30 1.80 -6.63
N ASN A 78 -19.07 2.27 -5.40
CA ASN A 78 -19.79 3.39 -4.80
C ASN A 78 -19.52 4.72 -5.50
N TYR A 79 -18.44 4.83 -6.26
CA TYR A 79 -18.15 6.01 -7.08
C TYR A 79 -19.02 6.07 -8.37
N LEU A 80 -19.55 4.93 -8.83
CA LEU A 80 -20.26 4.82 -10.10
C LEU A 80 -21.76 5.07 -9.93
N PRO A 81 -22.49 5.57 -10.95
CA PRO A 81 -23.94 5.62 -10.91
C PRO A 81 -24.57 4.25 -10.60
N ASP A 82 -25.65 4.23 -9.83
CA ASP A 82 -26.35 2.97 -9.56
C ASP A 82 -27.05 2.47 -10.84
N ASN A 83 -26.88 1.18 -11.12
CA ASN A 83 -27.51 0.54 -12.26
C ASN A 83 -28.18 -0.75 -11.79
N PHE A 84 -29.51 -0.75 -11.76
CA PHE A 84 -30.28 -1.90 -11.29
C PHE A 84 -30.13 -3.16 -12.16
N LEU A 85 -29.59 -3.04 -13.37
CA LEU A 85 -29.29 -4.16 -14.25
C LEU A 85 -27.97 -4.85 -13.89
N LEU A 86 -27.12 -4.23 -13.09
CA LEU A 86 -25.87 -4.81 -12.61
C LEU A 86 -26.12 -5.63 -11.33
N ARG A 87 -25.30 -6.68 -11.16
CA ARG A 87 -25.35 -7.55 -9.97
C ARG A 87 -24.90 -6.82 -8.70
N VAL A 88 -23.96 -5.88 -8.85
CA VAL A 88 -23.46 -5.05 -7.76
C VAL A 88 -24.17 -3.71 -7.83
N ARG A 89 -24.56 -3.17 -6.67
CA ARG A 89 -25.27 -1.90 -6.53
C ARG A 89 -24.31 -0.83 -6.07
N SER A 90 -24.58 0.41 -6.48
CA SER A 90 -23.80 1.55 -6.05
C SER A 90 -24.61 2.43 -5.09
N ASN A 91 -23.92 3.04 -4.13
CA ASN A 91 -24.46 4.14 -3.33
C ASN A 91 -24.34 5.50 -4.01
N PHE A 92 -23.57 5.59 -5.10
CA PHE A 92 -23.19 6.82 -5.79
C PHE A 92 -22.72 7.89 -4.78
N ALA A 93 -21.75 7.52 -3.95
CA ALA A 93 -21.23 8.31 -2.82
C ALA A 93 -19.80 7.90 -2.46
N GLU A 94 -19.10 8.77 -1.73
CA GLU A 94 -17.80 8.54 -1.10
C GLU A 94 -17.98 7.68 0.16
N VAL A 95 -17.77 6.36 0.07
CA VAL A 95 -18.03 5.42 1.18
C VAL A 95 -16.78 4.64 1.59
N LEU A 96 -16.50 4.60 2.89
CA LEU A 96 -15.50 3.75 3.52
C LEU A 96 -16.17 2.72 4.44
N TYR A 97 -15.64 1.51 4.49
CA TYR A 97 -16.12 0.44 5.38
C TYR A 97 -15.03 0.08 6.38
N LEU A 98 -15.39 -0.05 7.66
CA LEU A 98 -14.47 -0.41 8.73
C LEU A 98 -15.03 -1.55 9.57
N ASP A 99 -14.17 -2.52 9.91
CA ASP A 99 -14.51 -3.62 10.81
C ASP A 99 -14.58 -3.14 12.26
N GLY A 100 -15.77 -2.77 12.70
CA GLY A 100 -16.04 -2.36 14.07
C GLY A 100 -15.99 -3.49 15.10
N ARG A 101 -15.82 -4.75 14.73
CA ARG A 101 -15.58 -5.82 15.70
C ARG A 101 -14.08 -6.00 15.90
N GLU A 102 -13.36 -6.31 14.83
CA GLU A 102 -11.93 -6.68 14.93
C GLU A 102 -11.04 -5.46 15.17
N LEU A 103 -11.31 -4.28 14.57
CA LEU A 103 -10.53 -3.07 14.87
C LEU A 103 -10.71 -2.61 16.30
N ILE A 104 -11.93 -2.66 16.83
CA ILE A 104 -12.18 -2.24 18.21
C ILE A 104 -11.49 -3.20 19.18
N ALA A 105 -11.46 -4.51 18.89
CA ALA A 105 -10.65 -5.45 19.67
C ALA A 105 -9.14 -5.14 19.58
N ALA A 106 -8.65 -4.76 18.40
CA ALA A 106 -7.24 -4.41 18.17
C ALA A 106 -6.81 -3.15 18.94
N THR A 107 -7.73 -2.25 19.32
CA THR A 107 -7.41 -1.06 20.13
C THR A 107 -6.78 -1.38 21.50
N ASN A 108 -6.95 -2.60 22.01
CA ASN A 108 -6.31 -3.04 23.24
C ASN A 108 -4.79 -3.18 23.11
N SER A 109 -4.28 -3.48 21.91
CA SER A 109 -2.85 -3.60 21.62
C SER A 109 -2.30 -2.42 20.84
N ASP A 110 -3.13 -1.78 20.01
CA ASP A 110 -2.79 -0.60 19.23
C ASP A 110 -3.94 0.42 19.30
N PRO A 111 -3.84 1.43 20.19
CA PRO A 111 -4.87 2.45 20.35
C PRO A 111 -5.27 3.19 19.06
N ASN A 112 -4.40 3.21 18.05
CA ASN A 112 -4.63 3.88 16.77
C ASN A 112 -5.15 2.93 15.68
N ALA A 113 -5.42 1.65 15.96
CA ALA A 113 -5.81 0.67 14.94
C ALA A 113 -7.01 1.13 14.10
N PHE A 114 -8.00 1.76 14.75
CA PHE A 114 -9.20 2.24 14.09
C PHE A 114 -8.92 3.45 13.18
N ASP A 115 -8.24 4.47 13.71
CA ASP A 115 -7.91 5.71 12.98
C ASP A 115 -6.90 5.50 11.85
N SER A 116 -5.89 4.65 12.08
CA SER A 116 -4.90 4.29 11.06
C SER A 116 -5.55 3.53 9.90
N THR A 117 -6.44 2.59 10.18
CA THR A 117 -7.20 1.89 9.12
C THR A 117 -8.08 2.87 8.34
N ALA A 118 -8.78 3.79 9.02
CA ALA A 118 -9.57 4.81 8.33
C ALA A 118 -8.71 5.71 7.43
N ALA A 119 -7.50 6.06 7.86
CA ALA A 119 -6.56 6.83 7.05
C ALA A 119 -6.06 6.05 5.82
N HIS A 120 -5.80 4.74 5.98
CA HIS A 120 -5.46 3.84 4.88
C HIS A 120 -6.57 3.81 3.83
N GLU A 121 -7.81 3.53 4.24
CA GLU A 121 -8.94 3.43 3.30
C GLU A 121 -9.30 4.77 2.67
N PHE A 122 -9.13 5.88 3.39
CA PHE A 122 -9.33 7.20 2.82
C PHE A 122 -8.32 7.50 1.71
N GLN A 123 -7.09 6.99 1.79
CA GLN A 123 -6.12 7.13 0.70
C GLN A 123 -6.64 6.48 -0.59
N HIS A 124 -7.20 5.27 -0.52
CA HIS A 124 -7.78 4.58 -1.68
C HIS A 124 -8.89 5.41 -2.32
N LEU A 125 -9.77 6.00 -1.50
CA LEU A 125 -10.84 6.89 -1.94
C LEU A 125 -10.31 8.14 -2.64
N LEU A 126 -9.26 8.78 -2.11
CA LEU A 126 -8.61 9.94 -2.76
C LEU A 126 -7.94 9.56 -4.09
N ARG A 127 -7.40 8.35 -4.18
CA ARG A 127 -6.66 7.86 -5.35
C ARG A 127 -7.57 7.41 -6.49
N PHE A 128 -8.71 6.79 -6.18
CA PHE A 128 -9.53 6.10 -7.19
C PHE A 128 -10.05 7.00 -8.32
N PRO A 129 -10.61 8.21 -8.07
CA PRO A 129 -11.08 9.08 -9.15
C PRO A 129 -9.98 9.36 -10.18
N LYS A 130 -8.73 9.49 -9.72
CA LYS A 130 -7.57 9.74 -10.58
C LYS A 130 -7.18 8.53 -11.41
N MET A 131 -7.39 7.31 -10.91
CA MET A 131 -7.25 6.07 -11.69
C MET A 131 -8.35 5.98 -12.76
N TYR A 132 -9.59 6.26 -12.36
CA TYR A 132 -10.76 6.21 -13.22
C TYR A 132 -10.67 7.22 -14.38
N GLU A 133 -10.28 8.47 -14.08
CA GLU A 133 -10.07 9.55 -15.05
C GLU A 133 -9.06 9.16 -16.14
N THR A 134 -7.95 8.50 -15.77
CA THR A 134 -6.90 8.09 -16.72
C THR A 134 -7.12 6.69 -17.31
N ASN A 135 -8.13 5.94 -16.85
CA ASN A 135 -8.35 4.54 -17.20
C ASN A 135 -7.09 3.68 -17.00
N GLN A 136 -6.45 3.81 -15.84
CA GLN A 136 -5.25 3.07 -15.46
C GLN A 136 -5.40 2.46 -14.07
N SER A 137 -5.06 1.18 -13.94
CA SER A 137 -4.86 0.56 -12.64
C SER A 137 -3.43 0.80 -12.14
N ASP A 138 -3.25 0.83 -10.83
CA ASP A 138 -1.95 0.89 -10.18
C ASP A 138 -1.47 -0.53 -9.82
N GLU A 139 -0.17 -0.79 -9.89
CA GLU A 139 0.42 -1.98 -9.29
C GLU A 139 0.08 -2.07 -7.80
N LEU A 140 -0.33 -3.27 -7.35
CA LEU A 140 -0.90 -3.48 -6.02
C LEU A 140 0.03 -2.98 -4.90
N TRP A 141 1.32 -3.28 -4.98
CA TRP A 141 2.29 -2.85 -3.97
C TRP A 141 2.44 -1.32 -3.88
N ILE A 142 2.27 -0.59 -4.99
CA ILE A 142 2.30 0.88 -4.98
C ILE A 142 1.01 1.39 -4.36
N ASN A 143 -0.12 0.77 -4.71
CA ASN A 143 -1.40 1.14 -4.16
C ASN A 143 -1.38 1.00 -2.63
N GLU A 144 -1.20 -0.23 -2.16
CA GLU A 144 -1.19 -0.59 -0.74
C GLU A 144 -0.06 0.09 0.03
N GLY A 145 1.16 0.13 -0.52
CA GLY A 145 2.29 0.77 0.15
C GLY A 145 2.08 2.26 0.38
N THR A 146 1.39 2.96 -0.54
CA THR A 146 1.05 4.37 -0.35
C THR A 146 -0.02 4.54 0.74
N SER A 147 -1.02 3.66 0.77
CA SER A 147 -2.11 3.66 1.77
C SER A 147 -1.61 3.34 3.17
N GLU A 148 -0.67 2.42 3.30
CA GLU A 148 0.03 2.14 4.57
C GLU A 148 0.76 3.40 5.08
N VAL A 149 1.48 4.11 4.22
CA VAL A 149 2.18 5.35 4.59
C VAL A 149 1.21 6.51 4.84
N ALA A 150 0.01 6.50 4.24
CA ALA A 150 -1.01 7.51 4.54
C ALA A 150 -1.41 7.51 6.01
N SER A 151 -1.42 6.34 6.66
CA SER A 151 -1.65 6.23 8.10
C SER A 151 -0.59 7.00 8.90
N ASP A 152 0.67 6.91 8.49
CA ASP A 152 1.76 7.65 9.13
C ASP A 152 1.62 9.16 8.91
N ILE A 153 1.26 9.59 7.70
CA ILE A 153 1.04 11.00 7.33
C ILE A 153 -0.15 11.57 8.12
N ALA A 154 -1.18 10.77 8.36
CA ALA A 154 -2.30 11.14 9.23
C ALA A 154 -1.89 11.25 10.71
N GLY A 155 -0.70 10.75 11.09
CA GLY A 155 -0.10 10.89 12.42
C GLY A 155 -0.18 9.64 13.28
N PHE A 156 -0.56 8.50 12.71
CA PHE A 156 -0.71 7.23 13.43
C PHE A 156 0.51 6.31 13.27
N GLY A 157 1.62 6.87 12.80
CA GLY A 157 2.85 6.15 12.49
C GLY A 157 3.97 6.28 13.53
N PRO A 158 5.08 5.54 13.33
CA PRO A 158 5.28 4.55 12.27
C PRO A 158 4.52 3.24 12.55
N GLN A 159 4.13 2.53 11.49
CA GLN A 159 3.46 1.23 11.56
C GLN A 159 4.39 0.14 12.13
N THR A 160 4.43 0.03 13.45
CA THR A 160 5.38 -0.84 14.17
C THR A 160 5.15 -2.33 13.85
N SER A 161 3.90 -2.75 13.72
CA SER A 161 3.54 -4.11 13.32
C SER A 161 4.03 -4.44 11.90
N ARG A 162 3.96 -3.49 10.97
CA ARG A 162 4.50 -3.66 9.60
C ARG A 162 6.01 -3.80 9.61
N LEU A 163 6.72 -3.01 10.41
CA LEU A 163 8.18 -3.09 10.58
C LEU A 163 8.61 -4.41 11.21
N ASP A 164 7.88 -4.88 12.22
CA ASP A 164 8.12 -6.16 12.88
C ASP A 164 7.93 -7.33 11.92
N CYS A 165 6.83 -7.34 11.16
CA CYS A 165 6.58 -8.34 10.15
C CYS A 165 7.58 -8.28 8.99
N TYR A 166 8.07 -7.09 8.62
CA TYR A 166 9.14 -6.93 7.62
C TYR A 166 10.43 -7.64 8.07
N SER A 167 10.83 -7.45 9.32
CA SER A 167 12.03 -8.05 9.91
C SER A 167 11.87 -9.51 10.33
N GLY A 168 10.62 -9.97 10.48
CA GLY A 168 10.29 -11.29 11.01
C GLY A 168 10.52 -11.40 12.51
N VAL A 169 10.29 -10.31 13.25
CA VAL A 169 10.42 -10.24 14.71
C VAL A 169 9.05 -10.01 15.33
N ASN A 170 8.84 -10.48 16.56
CA ASN A 170 7.63 -10.26 17.38
C ASN A 170 6.29 -10.71 16.76
N ASP A 171 6.28 -11.28 15.55
CA ASP A 171 5.11 -11.83 14.89
C ASP A 171 5.47 -13.15 14.19
N SER A 172 5.07 -14.27 14.78
CA SER A 172 5.32 -15.61 14.24
C SER A 172 4.64 -15.88 12.89
N ARG A 173 3.68 -15.05 12.48
CA ARG A 173 3.08 -15.13 11.13
C ARG A 173 4.06 -14.64 10.07
N CYS A 174 5.10 -13.93 10.49
CA CYS A 174 6.07 -13.29 9.61
C CYS A 174 7.51 -13.84 9.74
N ASP A 175 7.69 -15.07 10.23
CA ASP A 175 9.01 -15.74 10.35
C ASP A 175 9.89 -15.58 9.09
N ASP A 176 11.20 -15.36 9.25
CA ASP A 176 12.15 -14.99 8.18
C ASP A 176 11.92 -13.62 7.50
N GLY A 177 10.91 -12.85 7.93
CA GLY A 177 10.62 -11.52 7.39
C GLY A 177 10.45 -11.53 5.87
N ILE A 178 11.02 -10.55 5.19
CA ILE A 178 10.97 -10.42 3.72
C ILE A 178 11.85 -11.41 2.93
N ASN A 179 12.56 -12.35 3.57
CA ASN A 179 13.44 -13.27 2.86
C ASN A 179 12.69 -14.13 1.83
N GLY A 180 12.98 -13.91 0.55
CA GLY A 180 12.30 -14.55 -0.58
C GLY A 180 10.89 -14.07 -0.86
N VAL A 181 10.41 -13.05 -0.15
CA VAL A 181 9.13 -12.41 -0.41
C VAL A 181 9.31 -11.43 -1.55
N SER A 182 8.41 -11.51 -2.55
CA SER A 182 8.41 -10.53 -3.64
C SER A 182 7.60 -9.30 -3.27
N LEU A 183 8.18 -8.12 -3.48
CA LEU A 183 7.48 -6.84 -3.46
C LEU A 183 6.50 -6.69 -4.64
N LEU A 184 6.80 -7.30 -5.79
CA LEU A 184 6.11 -7.05 -7.06
C LEU A 184 5.09 -8.15 -7.44
N ASP A 185 5.28 -9.37 -6.94
CA ASP A 185 4.51 -10.57 -7.27
C ASP A 185 3.72 -11.04 -6.05
N TRP A 186 2.53 -10.46 -5.88
CA TRP A 186 1.63 -10.70 -4.76
C TRP A 186 0.83 -11.99 -4.93
N ASN A 187 0.54 -12.67 -3.83
CA ASN A 187 -0.28 -13.88 -3.85
C ASN A 187 -1.25 -13.96 -2.68
N ASN A 188 -2.15 -14.93 -2.74
CA ASN A 188 -3.27 -15.05 -1.81
C ASN A 188 -2.95 -15.92 -0.58
N ASN A 189 -1.67 -16.23 -0.32
CA ASN A 189 -1.25 -16.92 0.90
C ASN A 189 -1.23 -15.91 2.06
N SER A 190 -2.00 -16.17 3.12
CA SER A 190 -2.18 -15.23 4.24
C SER A 190 -0.89 -14.85 4.99
N ALA A 191 0.11 -15.72 5.05
CA ALA A 191 1.40 -15.39 5.68
C ALA A 191 2.32 -14.60 4.74
N GLU A 192 2.30 -14.91 3.44
CA GLU A 192 3.10 -14.18 2.45
C GLU A 192 2.51 -12.78 2.20
N VAL A 193 1.19 -12.64 2.14
CA VAL A 193 0.54 -11.34 1.91
C VAL A 193 0.82 -10.33 3.04
N LEU A 194 0.85 -10.76 4.30
CA LEU A 194 1.22 -9.88 5.43
C LEU A 194 2.62 -9.30 5.25
N LYS A 195 3.58 -10.15 4.85
CA LYS A 195 4.96 -9.72 4.55
C LYS A 195 5.02 -8.83 3.32
N GLN A 196 4.14 -9.02 2.35
CA GLN A 196 4.04 -8.19 1.14
C GLN A 196 3.53 -6.79 1.45
N TYR A 197 2.50 -6.66 2.29
CA TYR A 197 2.08 -5.36 2.85
C TYR A 197 3.23 -4.69 3.61
N SER A 198 3.90 -5.43 4.49
CA SER A 198 5.06 -4.91 5.22
C SER A 198 6.19 -4.45 4.30
N PHE A 199 6.48 -5.19 3.22
CA PHE A 199 7.48 -4.79 2.24
C PHE A 199 7.05 -3.54 1.49
N ALA A 200 5.80 -3.47 1.01
CA ALA A 200 5.26 -2.31 0.33
C ALA A 200 5.27 -1.06 1.22
N TYR A 201 4.85 -1.18 2.47
CA TYR A 201 4.93 -0.11 3.46
C TYR A 201 6.37 0.38 3.61
N VAL A 202 7.32 -0.50 3.92
CA VAL A 202 8.72 -0.11 4.17
C VAL A 202 9.35 0.53 2.92
N PHE A 203 9.06 -0.01 1.73
CA PHE A 203 9.60 0.55 0.49
C PHE A 203 9.01 1.92 0.17
N MET A 204 7.68 2.07 0.24
CA MET A 204 7.03 3.35 -0.02
C MET A 204 7.35 4.39 1.05
N ARG A 205 7.52 3.98 2.32
CA ARG A 205 7.96 4.84 3.41
C ARG A 205 9.39 5.33 3.18
N TYR A 206 10.27 4.43 2.76
CA TYR A 206 11.64 4.77 2.39
C TYR A 206 11.65 5.81 1.26
N LEU A 207 10.93 5.58 0.16
CA LEU A 207 10.81 6.53 -0.95
C LEU A 207 10.25 7.88 -0.50
N TYR A 208 9.18 7.89 0.32
CA TYR A 208 8.60 9.09 0.89
C TYR A 208 9.66 9.93 1.60
N ASP A 209 10.37 9.32 2.54
CA ASP A 209 11.32 10.02 3.39
C ASP A 209 12.57 10.50 2.66
N ILE A 210 13.02 9.79 1.63
CA ILE A 210 14.21 10.18 0.87
C ILE A 210 13.91 11.12 -0.32
N SER A 211 12.64 11.29 -0.70
CA SER A 211 12.24 12.13 -1.85
C SER A 211 12.44 13.63 -1.62
N GLY A 212 12.52 14.05 -0.36
CA GLY A 212 12.61 15.46 0.04
C GLY A 212 13.36 15.64 1.35
N THR A 213 13.86 16.86 1.56
CA THR A 213 14.56 17.27 2.79
C THR A 213 13.63 17.90 3.84
N ASN A 214 12.42 18.27 3.42
CA ASN A 214 11.37 18.81 4.27
C ASN A 214 10.00 18.20 3.91
N GLU A 215 9.02 18.40 4.78
CA GLU A 215 7.71 17.76 4.65
C GLU A 215 6.96 18.17 3.37
N THR A 216 7.08 19.42 2.94
CA THR A 216 6.44 19.90 1.70
C THR A 216 6.94 19.14 0.48
N GLU A 217 8.25 18.92 0.38
CA GLU A 217 8.86 18.17 -0.72
C GLU A 217 8.42 16.70 -0.72
N LYS A 218 8.38 16.07 0.47
CA LYS A 218 7.95 14.68 0.61
C LYS A 218 6.48 14.50 0.24
N LYS A 219 5.61 15.40 0.73
CA LYS A 219 4.19 15.44 0.36
C LYS A 219 4.01 15.66 -1.13
N GLN A 220 4.80 16.55 -1.75
CA GLN A 220 4.74 16.78 -3.19
C GLN A 220 5.09 15.52 -4.00
N PHE A 221 6.09 14.74 -3.56
CA PHE A 221 6.39 13.46 -4.20
C PHE A 221 5.18 12.52 -4.15
N PHE A 222 4.58 12.29 -2.98
CA PHE A 222 3.40 11.45 -2.84
C PHE A 222 2.17 12.00 -3.58
N ARG A 223 1.95 13.32 -3.57
CA ARG A 223 0.95 13.98 -4.41
C ARG A 223 1.10 13.59 -5.88
N ASN A 224 2.33 13.65 -6.38
CA ASN A 224 2.65 13.30 -7.78
C ASN A 224 2.45 11.81 -8.05
N THR A 225 2.59 10.92 -7.06
CA THR A 225 2.28 9.49 -7.24
C THR A 225 0.79 9.25 -7.54
N VAL A 226 -0.10 10.07 -6.96
CA VAL A 226 -1.57 9.92 -7.06
C VAL A 226 -2.18 10.78 -8.16
N ILE A 227 -1.92 12.09 -8.16
CA ILE A 227 -2.49 13.03 -9.15
C ILE A 227 -1.72 12.97 -10.47
N GLY A 228 -0.44 12.61 -10.39
CA GLY A 228 0.47 12.62 -11.51
C GLY A 228 1.30 13.91 -11.63
N SER A 229 2.40 13.81 -12.36
CA SER A 229 3.25 14.94 -12.75
C SER A 229 3.64 14.77 -14.22
N GLY A 230 3.48 15.83 -15.02
CA GLY A 230 3.72 15.77 -16.46
C GLY A 230 2.87 14.71 -17.19
N GLY A 231 1.65 14.42 -16.69
CA GLY A 231 0.75 13.39 -17.24
C GLY A 231 1.08 11.95 -16.83
N THR A 232 2.06 11.74 -15.94
CA THR A 232 2.44 10.41 -15.44
C THR A 232 2.08 10.25 -13.97
N ARG A 233 1.29 9.23 -13.63
CA ARG A 233 1.04 8.76 -12.25
C ARG A 233 1.93 7.58 -11.90
N ALA A 234 2.06 7.25 -10.61
CA ALA A 234 2.83 6.09 -10.16
C ALA A 234 2.04 4.78 -10.29
N ASN A 235 1.47 4.51 -11.45
CA ASN A 235 0.65 3.32 -11.66
C ASN A 235 1.48 2.05 -11.92
N SER A 236 2.78 2.21 -12.16
CA SER A 236 3.71 1.14 -12.47
C SER A 236 5.06 1.42 -11.82
N THR A 237 5.88 0.38 -11.54
CA THR A 237 7.21 0.57 -10.92
C THR A 237 8.05 1.56 -11.73
N GLY A 238 8.04 1.43 -13.07
CA GLY A 238 8.79 2.32 -13.96
C GLY A 238 8.32 3.78 -13.87
N ASN A 239 7.01 4.02 -13.75
CA ASN A 239 6.45 5.36 -13.62
C ASN A 239 6.67 5.95 -12.22
N LEU A 240 6.65 5.14 -11.16
CA LEU A 240 7.02 5.57 -9.82
C LEU A 240 8.48 6.06 -9.78
N MET A 241 9.40 5.34 -10.43
CA MET A 241 10.79 5.81 -10.55
C MET A 241 10.90 7.09 -11.39
N GLN A 242 10.11 7.23 -12.45
CA GLN A 242 10.05 8.48 -13.21
C GLN A 242 9.60 9.67 -12.34
N ILE A 243 8.62 9.45 -11.45
CA ILE A 243 8.15 10.48 -10.51
C ILE A 243 9.21 10.75 -9.44
N PHE A 244 9.86 9.71 -8.90
CA PHE A 244 10.94 9.87 -7.93
C PHE A 244 12.11 10.69 -8.49
N LYS A 245 12.44 10.52 -9.78
CA LYS A 245 13.45 11.32 -10.48
C LYS A 245 13.11 12.81 -10.55
N SER A 246 11.83 13.18 -10.44
CA SER A 246 11.39 14.58 -10.36
C SER A 246 11.29 15.12 -8.92
N SER A 247 11.62 14.29 -7.92
CA SER A 247 11.58 14.72 -6.52
C SER A 247 12.75 15.65 -6.17
N ALA A 248 12.58 16.46 -5.13
CA ALA A 248 13.53 17.52 -4.78
C ALA A 248 14.92 16.99 -4.37
N ASN A 249 14.98 15.80 -3.76
CA ASN A 249 16.22 15.20 -3.26
C ASN A 249 16.80 14.12 -4.19
N PHE A 250 16.33 14.05 -5.45
CA PHE A 250 16.88 13.14 -6.45
C PHE A 250 18.30 13.53 -6.88
N ASP A 251 19.19 12.54 -6.95
CA ASP A 251 20.58 12.71 -7.35
C ASP A 251 20.98 11.71 -8.45
N THR A 252 20.98 12.21 -9.69
CA THR A 252 21.38 11.45 -10.89
C THR A 252 22.80 10.87 -10.79
N THR A 253 23.71 11.50 -10.04
CA THR A 253 25.09 11.00 -9.90
C THR A 253 25.10 9.68 -9.14
N ASN A 254 24.26 9.57 -8.11
CA ASN A 254 24.19 8.40 -7.24
C ASN A 254 23.21 7.33 -7.75
N LEU A 255 22.12 7.73 -8.41
CA LEU A 255 21.03 6.83 -8.83
C LEU A 255 20.93 6.61 -10.35
N THR A 256 21.69 7.35 -11.15
CA THR A 256 21.63 7.36 -12.63
C THR A 256 20.30 7.90 -13.19
N ASN A 257 20.08 7.79 -14.50
CA ASN A 257 18.88 8.30 -15.16
C ASN A 257 17.93 7.20 -15.67
N ASN A 258 18.36 5.93 -15.69
CA ASN A 258 17.50 4.84 -16.17
C ASN A 258 16.60 4.34 -15.03
N ASN A 259 15.28 4.32 -15.24
CA ASN A 259 14.31 3.97 -14.19
C ASN A 259 14.57 2.59 -13.58
N SER A 260 15.00 1.62 -14.38
CA SER A 260 15.31 0.28 -13.88
C SER A 260 16.58 0.23 -13.02
N ASP A 261 17.58 1.06 -13.34
CA ASP A 261 18.78 1.17 -12.52
C ASP A 261 18.53 2.00 -11.25
N VAL A 262 17.68 3.03 -11.32
CA VAL A 262 17.21 3.77 -10.14
C VAL A 262 16.50 2.83 -9.16
N PHE A 263 15.56 2.02 -9.65
CA PHE A 263 14.87 1.01 -8.83
C PHE A 263 15.86 0.01 -8.24
N PHE A 264 16.76 -0.54 -9.05
CA PHE A 264 17.79 -1.48 -8.61
C PHE A 264 18.61 -0.92 -7.46
N ARG A 265 19.11 0.32 -7.58
CA ARG A 265 19.94 0.95 -6.55
C ARG A 265 19.17 1.22 -5.28
N LEU A 266 17.96 1.79 -5.37
CA LEU A 266 17.12 2.07 -4.20
C LEU A 266 16.70 0.78 -3.48
N PHE A 267 16.35 -0.26 -4.24
CA PHE A 267 16.05 -1.59 -3.70
C PHE A 267 17.28 -2.20 -3.02
N THR A 268 18.46 -2.11 -3.65
CA THR A 268 19.72 -2.58 -3.06
C THR A 268 20.01 -1.88 -1.75
N LEU A 269 19.94 -0.54 -1.72
CA LEU A 269 20.20 0.26 -0.53
C LEU A 269 19.26 -0.10 0.61
N LEU A 270 17.96 -0.17 0.35
CA LEU A 270 16.97 -0.49 1.38
C LEU A 270 17.15 -1.91 1.92
N THR A 271 17.20 -2.91 1.03
CA THR A 271 17.27 -4.31 1.45
C THR A 271 18.59 -4.61 2.13
N ALA A 272 19.74 -4.21 1.57
CA ALA A 272 21.02 -4.45 2.21
C ALA A 272 21.12 -3.85 3.61
N GLN A 273 20.68 -2.58 3.79
CA GLN A 273 20.63 -1.96 5.13
C GLN A 273 19.71 -2.74 6.07
N SER A 274 18.56 -3.21 5.59
CA SER A 274 17.61 -3.97 6.40
C SER A 274 18.13 -5.35 6.81
N PHE A 275 19.01 -5.97 6.02
CA PHE A 275 19.73 -7.20 6.35
C PHE A 275 21.03 -6.93 7.16
N GLY A 276 21.27 -5.69 7.60
CA GLY A 276 22.46 -5.31 8.36
C GLY A 276 23.76 -5.25 7.55
N ILE A 277 23.66 -5.14 6.22
CA ILE A 277 24.80 -5.04 5.31
C ILE A 277 25.08 -3.56 4.99
N ASN A 278 26.25 -3.08 5.40
CA ASN A 278 26.62 -1.66 5.31
C ASN A 278 27.80 -1.37 4.36
N ASN A 279 28.42 -2.39 3.75
CA ASN A 279 29.53 -2.20 2.82
C ASN A 279 29.05 -2.24 1.36
N PHE A 280 28.88 -1.05 0.77
CA PHE A 280 28.35 -0.86 -0.58
C PHE A 280 29.42 -0.65 -1.66
N SER A 281 30.70 -0.85 -1.34
CA SER A 281 31.82 -0.61 -2.26
C SER A 281 31.96 -1.64 -3.39
N SER A 282 31.27 -2.78 -3.32
CA SER A 282 31.42 -3.89 -4.26
C SER A 282 30.11 -4.63 -4.51
N VAL A 283 29.07 -3.90 -4.88
CA VAL A 283 27.79 -4.50 -5.30
C VAL A 283 27.97 -5.12 -6.68
N GLN A 284 27.58 -6.38 -6.84
CA GLN A 284 27.52 -7.02 -8.15
C GLN A 284 26.16 -6.76 -8.79
N GLN A 285 26.13 -6.42 -10.07
CA GLN A 285 24.91 -6.18 -10.84
C GLN A 285 25.00 -6.84 -12.22
N VAL A 286 23.97 -7.57 -12.62
CA VAL A 286 23.65 -7.84 -14.03
C VAL A 286 22.84 -6.65 -14.51
N SER A 287 23.38 -5.85 -15.42
CA SER A 287 22.76 -4.60 -15.87
C SER A 287 21.42 -4.82 -16.60
N ALA A 288 20.69 -3.73 -16.82
CA ALA A 288 19.38 -3.73 -17.48
C ALA A 288 19.38 -4.27 -18.93
N ASP A 289 20.55 -4.40 -19.55
CA ASP A 289 20.74 -5.02 -20.87
C ASP A 289 20.99 -6.54 -20.80
N GLY A 290 21.16 -7.10 -19.59
CA GLY A 290 21.36 -8.53 -19.34
C GLY A 290 22.79 -9.01 -19.58
N GLN A 291 23.77 -8.09 -19.62
CA GLN A 291 25.18 -8.39 -19.84
C GLN A 291 25.85 -9.05 -18.62
N ALA A 292 27.13 -9.40 -18.77
CA ALA A 292 27.94 -9.99 -17.70
C ALA A 292 27.89 -9.14 -16.41
N PRO A 293 27.85 -9.78 -15.22
CA PRO A 293 27.84 -9.04 -13.97
C PRO A 293 29.02 -8.06 -13.87
N ASN A 294 28.74 -6.81 -13.52
CA ASN A 294 29.75 -5.80 -13.22
C ASN A 294 29.76 -5.47 -11.71
N THR A 295 30.87 -4.91 -11.25
CA THR A 295 30.99 -4.39 -9.88
C THR A 295 30.70 -2.89 -9.91
N ILE A 296 29.79 -2.44 -9.05
CA ILE A 296 29.45 -1.03 -8.87
C ILE A 296 29.70 -0.62 -7.42
N ASP A 297 30.11 0.63 -7.23
CA ASP A 297 30.24 1.27 -5.92
C ASP A 297 28.99 2.12 -5.63
N LEU A 298 28.24 1.74 -4.60
CA LEU A 298 27.06 2.48 -4.12
C LEU A 298 27.32 3.23 -2.80
N THR A 299 28.58 3.41 -2.39
CA THR A 299 28.93 4.08 -1.13
C THR A 299 28.40 5.52 -1.09
N GLY A 300 28.54 6.28 -2.18
CA GLY A 300 27.97 7.63 -2.28
C GLY A 300 26.44 7.64 -2.18
N ALA A 301 25.78 6.67 -2.81
CA ALA A 301 24.33 6.54 -2.77
C ALA A 301 23.83 6.16 -1.37
N PHE A 302 24.56 5.28 -0.66
CA PHE A 302 24.26 4.92 0.73
C PHE A 302 24.39 6.12 1.69
N VAL A 303 25.43 6.95 1.53
CA VAL A 303 25.58 8.19 2.32
C VAL A 303 24.43 9.17 2.04
N LYS A 304 23.99 9.27 0.79
CA LYS A 304 22.90 10.18 0.38
C LYS A 304 21.52 9.67 0.79
N TYR A 305 21.31 8.35 0.80
CA TYR A 305 20.03 7.69 1.04
C TYR A 305 20.17 6.60 2.12
N PRO A 306 20.47 6.97 3.38
CA PRO A 306 20.46 6.03 4.50
C PRO A 306 19.02 5.68 4.89
N LEU A 307 18.86 4.65 5.72
CA LEU A 307 17.58 4.37 6.38
C LEU A 307 17.13 5.61 7.18
N PRO A 308 15.94 6.17 6.89
CA PRO A 308 15.38 7.29 7.62
C PRO A 308 15.00 6.88 9.04
N SER A 309 14.87 7.87 9.93
CA SER A 309 14.55 7.64 11.36
C SER A 309 13.21 6.92 11.59
N SER A 310 12.26 7.10 10.67
CA SER A 310 10.99 6.36 10.63
C SER A 310 11.17 4.84 10.49
N LEU A 311 12.29 4.40 9.92
CA LEU A 311 12.66 3.00 9.71
C LEU A 311 13.79 2.54 10.65
N ASN A 312 14.13 3.31 11.70
CA ASN A 312 15.16 2.92 12.70
C ASN A 312 14.89 1.57 13.36
N ARG A 313 13.63 1.13 13.39
CA ARG A 313 13.28 -0.20 13.91
C ARG A 313 14.00 -1.32 13.14
N LEU A 314 14.25 -1.15 11.84
CA LEU A 314 15.00 -2.11 11.02
C LEU A 314 16.51 -2.15 11.35
N ILE A 315 17.05 -1.09 11.94
CA ILE A 315 18.43 -1.07 12.44
C ILE A 315 18.53 -1.85 13.76
N THR A 316 17.55 -1.65 14.65
CA THR A 316 17.48 -2.35 15.94
C THR A 316 17.06 -3.81 15.82
N HIS A 317 16.27 -4.12 14.80
CA HIS A 317 15.75 -5.45 14.48
C HIS A 317 15.98 -5.73 12.99
N PRO A 318 17.21 -6.04 12.56
CA PRO A 318 17.49 -6.35 11.16
C PRO A 318 16.84 -7.67 10.75
N VAL A 319 16.55 -7.80 9.44
CA VAL A 319 16.07 -9.05 8.83
C VAL A 319 17.12 -10.13 9.04
N SER A 320 16.78 -11.13 9.85
CA SER A 320 17.70 -12.16 10.32
C SER A 320 17.14 -13.57 10.03
N PRO A 321 17.02 -13.94 8.75
CA PRO A 321 16.37 -15.18 8.35
C PRO A 321 17.26 -16.40 8.60
N ILE A 322 16.63 -17.57 8.69
CA ILE A 322 17.30 -18.86 8.84
C ILE A 322 17.03 -19.83 7.68
N THR A 323 15.98 -19.60 6.88
CA THR A 323 15.62 -20.51 5.77
C THR A 323 16.23 -20.09 4.43
N ALA A 324 17.22 -20.85 3.96
CA ALA A 324 17.79 -20.65 2.63
C ALA A 324 16.74 -20.82 1.51
N LYS A 325 16.81 -19.98 0.48
CA LYS A 325 15.90 -20.01 -0.68
C LYS A 325 16.64 -20.44 -1.94
N ASN A 326 16.12 -21.46 -2.63
CA ASN A 326 16.75 -22.03 -3.84
C ASN A 326 16.31 -21.35 -5.15
N SER A 327 15.31 -20.48 -5.09
CA SER A 327 14.78 -19.72 -6.21
C SER A 327 14.55 -18.27 -5.81
N ILE A 328 14.64 -17.36 -6.78
CA ILE A 328 14.37 -15.94 -6.57
C ILE A 328 13.24 -15.46 -7.47
N LYS A 329 12.28 -14.73 -6.88
CA LYS A 329 11.22 -14.01 -7.58
C LYS A 329 11.71 -12.60 -7.92
N GLN A 330 11.17 -12.00 -8.97
CA GLN A 330 11.39 -10.58 -9.24
C GLN A 330 10.85 -9.76 -8.06
N GLY A 331 11.51 -8.68 -7.68
CA GLY A 331 11.16 -7.87 -6.51
C GLY A 331 11.49 -8.51 -5.15
N ALA A 332 12.28 -9.59 -5.11
CA ALA A 332 12.66 -10.27 -3.88
C ALA A 332 14.15 -10.16 -3.56
N ALA A 333 14.48 -10.36 -2.28
CA ALA A 333 15.84 -10.54 -1.77
C ALA A 333 15.93 -11.85 -0.97
N ASN A 334 16.93 -12.67 -1.29
CA ASN A 334 17.23 -13.93 -0.61
C ASN A 334 18.57 -13.80 0.11
N PHE A 335 18.62 -14.18 1.38
CA PHE A 335 19.91 -14.25 2.07
C PHE A 335 20.71 -15.49 1.66
N TYR A 336 22.03 -15.42 1.87
CA TYR A 336 22.94 -16.55 1.87
C TYR A 336 24.06 -16.33 2.88
N ALA A 337 24.50 -17.39 3.57
CA ALA A 337 25.50 -17.29 4.63
C ALA A 337 26.92 -17.69 4.18
N THR A 338 27.07 -18.73 3.36
CA THR A 338 28.38 -19.34 3.06
C THR A 338 28.61 -19.59 1.57
N SER A 339 27.62 -20.14 0.87
CA SER A 339 27.71 -20.41 -0.56
C SER A 339 27.25 -19.19 -1.33
N VAL A 340 28.20 -18.44 -1.87
CA VAL A 340 27.93 -17.21 -2.63
C VAL A 340 27.19 -17.56 -3.94
N PRO A 341 25.92 -17.14 -4.13
CA PRO A 341 25.14 -17.50 -5.30
C PRO A 341 25.73 -16.88 -6.58
N ASN A 342 25.80 -17.66 -7.66
CA ASN A 342 26.25 -17.15 -8.96
C ASN A 342 25.21 -16.20 -9.57
N LEU A 343 25.67 -15.08 -10.12
CA LEU A 343 24.88 -14.20 -10.97
C LEU A 343 25.07 -14.64 -12.43
N ASN A 344 23.99 -15.06 -13.07
CA ASN A 344 24.04 -15.48 -14.48
C ASN A 344 23.56 -14.33 -15.36
N ALA A 345 24.42 -13.90 -16.28
CA ALA A 345 24.02 -13.00 -17.37
C ALA A 345 22.89 -13.67 -18.16
N SER A 346 21.76 -12.98 -18.29
CA SER A 346 20.60 -13.50 -18.99
C SER A 346 19.70 -12.35 -19.43
N SER A 347 19.24 -12.39 -20.68
CA SER A 347 18.26 -11.44 -21.21
C SER A 347 16.91 -11.51 -20.48
N TYR A 348 16.63 -12.61 -19.78
CA TYR A 348 15.40 -12.84 -19.02
C TYR A 348 15.50 -12.41 -17.54
N ARG A 349 16.70 -12.09 -17.04
CA ARG A 349 16.98 -11.77 -15.63
C ARG A 349 17.91 -10.56 -15.51
N LYS A 350 17.43 -9.45 -16.07
CA LYS A 350 18.07 -8.13 -15.98
C LYS A 350 17.98 -7.61 -14.55
N ASN A 351 18.90 -6.70 -14.18
CA ASN A 351 18.91 -6.05 -12.87
C ASN A 351 18.84 -7.05 -11.69
N GLN A 352 19.55 -8.16 -11.83
CA GLN A 352 19.87 -9.04 -10.71
C GLN A 352 21.13 -8.55 -10.04
N GLY A 353 21.18 -8.64 -8.71
CA GLY A 353 22.30 -8.13 -7.97
C GLY A 353 22.63 -8.98 -6.76
N ARG A 354 23.85 -8.77 -6.26
CA ARG A 354 24.32 -9.43 -5.06
C ARG A 354 25.24 -8.49 -4.29
N ILE A 355 25.06 -8.44 -2.99
CA ILE A 355 25.97 -7.77 -2.06
C ILE A 355 26.36 -8.74 -0.95
N THR A 356 27.62 -8.69 -0.54
CA THR A 356 28.19 -9.59 0.48
C THR A 356 28.52 -8.77 1.71
N GLY A 357 27.90 -9.11 2.85
CA GLY A 357 28.26 -8.56 4.16
C GLY A 357 29.28 -9.45 4.88
N ALA A 358 29.55 -9.13 6.15
CA ALA A 358 30.54 -9.85 6.95
C ALA A 358 30.09 -11.26 7.36
N THR A 359 28.80 -11.43 7.67
CA THR A 359 28.22 -12.70 8.17
C THR A 359 27.23 -13.33 7.20
N GLN A 360 26.60 -12.52 6.36
CA GLN A 360 25.65 -12.93 5.34
C GLN A 360 25.73 -11.99 4.14
N GLY A 361 25.25 -12.44 3.00
CA GLY A 361 24.96 -11.58 1.85
C GLY A 361 23.52 -11.75 1.39
N ILE A 362 23.10 -10.90 0.45
CA ILE A 362 21.81 -11.03 -0.21
C ILE A 362 21.97 -11.10 -1.72
N LEU A 363 21.21 -11.99 -2.34
CA LEU A 363 20.95 -12.07 -3.78
C LEU A 363 19.57 -11.46 -4.00
N PHE A 364 19.44 -10.52 -4.92
CA PHE A 364 18.18 -9.83 -5.19
C PHE A 364 17.91 -9.72 -6.69
N TRP A 365 16.63 -9.61 -7.04
CA TRP A 365 16.20 -9.38 -8.42
C TRP A 365 15.33 -8.14 -8.48
N ALA A 366 15.98 -6.98 -8.61
CA ALA A 366 15.35 -5.67 -8.59
C ALA A 366 15.23 -5.09 -10.00
N ASP A 367 14.60 -5.85 -10.90
CA ASP A 367 14.28 -5.34 -12.22
C ASP A 367 13.01 -4.51 -12.15
N SER A 368 13.06 -3.30 -12.69
CA SER A 368 11.89 -2.47 -12.93
C SER A 368 11.39 -2.83 -14.33
N PRO A 369 10.42 -3.74 -14.47
CA PRO A 369 9.79 -3.89 -15.75
C PRO A 369 9.10 -2.55 -16.06
N GLN A 370 8.65 -2.35 -17.31
CA GLN A 370 7.81 -1.19 -17.67
C GLN A 370 6.55 -1.06 -16.78
N GLY A 371 6.31 -2.08 -15.95
CA GLY A 371 5.26 -2.21 -14.97
C GLY A 371 3.97 -2.63 -15.63
N LEU A 372 2.95 -2.93 -14.83
CA LEU A 372 1.64 -3.27 -15.37
C LEU A 372 0.93 -1.98 -15.79
N ASN A 373 0.91 -1.70 -17.10
CA ASN A 373 0.00 -0.72 -17.68
C ASN A 373 -1.26 -1.44 -18.16
N THR A 374 -2.18 -1.68 -17.23
CA THR A 374 -3.49 -2.23 -17.55
C THR A 374 -4.57 -1.17 -17.42
N SER A 375 -5.46 -1.12 -18.40
CA SER A 375 -6.72 -0.39 -18.29
C SER A 375 -7.71 -1.19 -17.43
N PHE A 376 -8.67 -0.50 -16.84
CA PHE A 376 -9.77 -1.19 -16.16
C PHE A 376 -10.49 -2.10 -17.18
N LYS A 377 -10.60 -3.39 -16.87
CA LYS A 377 -11.26 -4.38 -17.76
C LYS A 377 -12.76 -4.12 -17.93
N PHE A 378 -13.37 -3.35 -17.02
CA PHE A 378 -14.78 -2.97 -17.05
C PHE A 378 -14.93 -1.58 -16.43
N LEU A 379 -15.49 -0.62 -17.19
CA LEU A 379 -15.87 0.72 -16.73
C LEU A 379 -17.38 0.90 -16.97
N PRO A 380 -18.25 0.35 -16.11
CA PRO A 380 -19.67 0.61 -16.24
C PRO A 380 -19.94 2.11 -16.01
N GLY A 381 -20.75 2.75 -16.86
CA GLY A 381 -21.14 4.15 -16.67
C GLY A 381 -20.36 5.24 -17.42
N LYS A 382 -19.27 4.94 -18.16
CA LYS A 382 -18.59 5.98 -18.98
C LYS A 382 -19.38 6.36 -20.24
N ASP A 383 -20.11 5.39 -20.80
CA ASP A 383 -20.95 5.55 -22.01
C ASP A 383 -22.44 5.21 -21.76
N ASP A 384 -22.82 4.83 -20.54
CA ASP A 384 -24.21 4.50 -20.20
C ASP A 384 -25.01 5.75 -19.83
N THR A 385 -26.26 5.81 -20.28
CA THR A 385 -27.18 6.92 -19.93
C THR A 385 -27.57 6.81 -18.46
N PRO A 386 -27.30 7.81 -17.59
CA PRO A 386 -27.62 7.72 -16.17
C PRO A 386 -29.13 7.57 -15.95
N ILE A 387 -29.54 6.52 -15.24
CA ILE A 387 -30.93 6.37 -14.80
C ILE A 387 -31.03 7.13 -13.48
N GLN A 388 -31.59 8.35 -13.53
CA GLN A 388 -31.79 9.29 -12.41
C GLN A 388 -31.34 8.79 -11.01
N ASN A 389 -30.15 9.23 -10.60
CA ASN A 389 -29.65 8.97 -9.26
C ASN A 389 -30.41 9.83 -8.22
N PRO A 390 -30.82 9.27 -7.07
CA PRO A 390 -31.39 10.05 -5.98
C PRO A 390 -30.34 10.98 -5.37
N THR A 391 -30.73 12.19 -4.97
CA THR A 391 -29.85 13.19 -4.32
C THR A 391 -29.33 12.79 -2.94
N LYS A 392 -29.81 11.67 -2.38
CA LYS A 392 -29.32 11.04 -1.14
C LYS A 392 -29.52 9.52 -1.20
N PRO A 393 -28.52 8.70 -0.85
CA PRO A 393 -28.71 7.25 -0.74
C PRO A 393 -29.72 6.94 0.38
N ARG A 394 -30.76 6.14 0.08
CA ARG A 394 -31.78 5.74 1.10
C ARG A 394 -31.23 4.74 2.13
N SER A 395 -30.11 4.08 1.82
CA SER A 395 -29.40 3.08 2.62
C SER A 395 -28.05 2.80 1.95
N LEU A 396 -26.95 2.62 2.70
CA LEU A 396 -25.67 2.18 2.14
C LEU A 396 -25.72 0.67 1.83
N LYS A 397 -25.54 0.27 0.56
CA LYS A 397 -25.77 -1.09 0.07
C LYS A 397 -24.53 -1.78 -0.51
N THR A 398 -23.54 -2.06 0.31
CA THR A 398 -22.45 -2.98 -0.10
C THR A 398 -21.82 -3.56 1.14
N VAL A 399 -21.83 -4.89 1.29
CA VAL A 399 -21.21 -5.60 2.41
C VAL A 399 -20.64 -6.89 1.86
N ILE A 400 -19.35 -7.11 2.12
CA ILE A 400 -18.68 -8.38 1.85
C ILE A 400 -19.26 -9.41 2.82
N GLN A 401 -19.82 -10.49 2.28
CA GLN A 401 -20.15 -11.69 3.02
C GLN A 401 -19.51 -12.85 2.29
N GLU A 402 -18.57 -13.53 2.94
CA GLU A 402 -17.91 -14.71 2.39
C GLU A 402 -18.96 -15.69 1.82
N SER A 403 -19.04 -15.77 0.49
CA SER A 403 -19.65 -16.93 -0.16
C SER A 403 -18.52 -17.88 -0.53
N SER A 404 -18.53 -19.07 0.08
CA SER A 404 -17.55 -20.16 -0.12
C SER A 404 -17.31 -20.60 -1.59
N ALA A 405 -17.95 -19.97 -2.56
CA ALA A 405 -17.84 -20.24 -3.99
C ALA A 405 -17.08 -19.18 -4.81
N HIS A 406 -16.71 -18.00 -4.27
CA HIS A 406 -16.28 -16.85 -5.10
C HIS A 406 -14.85 -16.30 -4.88
N GLY A 407 -13.98 -17.05 -4.19
CA GLY A 407 -12.55 -16.76 -4.14
C GLY A 407 -12.13 -15.86 -2.96
N ALA A 408 -10.81 -15.76 -2.76
CA ALA A 408 -10.21 -15.07 -1.63
C ALA A 408 -10.69 -13.62 -1.54
N ILE A 409 -10.98 -13.21 -0.30
CA ILE A 409 -11.19 -11.84 0.18
C ILE A 409 -10.33 -10.86 -0.64
N PRO A 410 -10.85 -9.67 -1.04
CA PRO A 410 -10.00 -8.64 -1.59
C PRO A 410 -8.86 -8.39 -0.60
N ILE A 411 -7.65 -8.74 -1.02
CA ILE A 411 -6.44 -8.11 -0.50
C ILE A 411 -6.80 -6.62 -0.53
N CYS A 412 -6.87 -5.93 0.62
CA CYS A 412 -7.28 -4.52 0.72
C CYS A 412 -6.77 -3.77 -0.52
N GLY A 413 -7.65 -3.00 -1.17
CA GLY A 413 -7.40 -2.44 -2.49
C GLY A 413 -8.68 -2.26 -3.33
N ILE A 414 -8.52 -1.61 -4.50
CA ILE A 414 -9.58 -1.15 -5.43
C ILE A 414 -10.20 -2.31 -6.25
N GLU A 415 -10.08 -3.57 -5.79
CA GLU A 415 -10.69 -4.69 -6.49
C GLU A 415 -12.21 -4.68 -6.31
N PHE A 416 -12.95 -4.74 -7.43
CA PHE A 416 -14.41 -4.83 -7.40
C PHE A 416 -14.83 -6.11 -6.67
N THR A 417 -15.57 -5.96 -5.57
CA THR A 417 -16.14 -7.09 -4.86
C THR A 417 -17.22 -7.74 -5.74
N ASN A 418 -17.17 -9.07 -5.90
CA ASN A 418 -18.15 -9.85 -6.68
C ASN A 418 -19.22 -10.50 -5.78
N ASP A 419 -19.25 -10.17 -4.49
CA ASP A 419 -20.21 -10.73 -3.53
C ASP A 419 -21.61 -10.12 -3.69
N LEU A 420 -22.62 -10.85 -3.22
CA LEU A 420 -24.01 -10.37 -3.23
C LEU A 420 -24.14 -9.14 -2.32
N ALA A 421 -24.79 -8.08 -2.80
CA ALA A 421 -25.05 -6.91 -1.96
C ALA A 421 -26.00 -7.26 -0.81
N HIS A 422 -25.51 -7.22 0.43
CA HIS A 422 -26.34 -7.36 1.63
C HIS A 422 -26.69 -5.98 2.19
N THR A 423 -27.99 -5.72 2.39
CA THR A 423 -28.46 -4.50 3.05
C THR A 423 -28.63 -4.77 4.54
N TYR A 424 -27.64 -4.37 5.34
CA TYR A 424 -27.82 -4.25 6.78
C TYR A 424 -28.34 -2.84 7.09
N GLU A 425 -29.36 -2.72 7.95
CA GLU A 425 -29.83 -1.40 8.40
C GLU A 425 -28.69 -0.67 9.11
N SER A 426 -28.22 0.44 8.53
CA SER A 426 -27.26 1.35 9.15
C SER A 426 -27.99 2.57 9.72
N ILE A 427 -27.54 3.04 10.88
CA ILE A 427 -28.15 4.18 11.57
C ILE A 427 -27.06 5.24 11.80
N PRO A 428 -27.30 6.52 11.48
CA PRO A 428 -26.35 7.59 11.81
C PRO A 428 -26.15 7.65 13.32
N ILE A 429 -24.91 7.88 13.75
CA ILE A 429 -24.58 7.97 15.17
C ILE A 429 -24.93 9.40 15.67
N LYS A 430 -25.73 9.49 16.72
CA LYS A 430 -26.25 10.77 17.20
C LYS A 430 -25.28 11.51 18.10
#